data_AF-A0A1Z5L0J8-F1
#
_entry.id   AF-A0A1Z5L0J8-F1
#
_cell.length_a   1.000
_cell.length_b   1.000
_cell.length_c   1.000
_cell.angle_alpha   90.00
_cell.angle_beta   90.00
_cell.angle_gamma   90.00
#
_symmetry.space_group_name_H-M   'P 1'
#
loop_
_entity.id
_entity.type
_entity.pdbx_description
1 polymer ?
#
loop_
_entity_poly.entity_id
_entity_poly.type
_entity_poly.pdbx_seq_one_letter_code
_entity_poly.pdbx_strand_id
1 'polypeptide(L)'
;MEMIFRIAIAILQFCKEDILQLDMEGMLKYFQKEMPSKCETDPDYLINLALQVKYNSKKVKKLEKEYTALKAREHEEMVELRRLRTENRLLRQRIEHLEQESSSLADRLIQGQVVRAQEAEDNYIIKRELAALKQQELTVQQELEKAQNQIKELHEAQTQPSSLDSQAEDLLKSLQGELVAVKLREAEGQETMRGLRLRIQELEEENKRLRETTPDDSVANLQEELIAVKLREAEANLSTKELRQKVLDLQAMWEKHLAEKESQPENQSTPSRWRGDKAQVGQLQEELMTVRLREADAMAELKELRLRVMELETQNQVSLNQIRRQAEEIAKYKQLSDSVVSKERELHSLVQEEARKLSDMESKMKEERMNARIREVEHTQTIAEMKQKISSLEIKNQELLTAGQLRGSTESEEVKELQDKMSDLKAEKFRLELPSPILPSLLHPSPLTPMGWDSGLGLERL
;
A
#
# COMPACT_ATOMS: atom_id res chain seq x y z
N MET A 1 -14.37 46.28 -53.87
CA MET A 1 -13.42 45.15 -53.78
C MET A 1 -12.16 45.35 -54.63
N GLU A 2 -12.24 45.71 -55.92
CA GLU A 2 -11.05 45.91 -56.76
C GLU A 2 -10.09 46.98 -56.20
N MET A 3 -10.60 48.19 -55.90
CA MET A 3 -9.75 49.25 -55.35
C MET A 3 -9.12 48.86 -54.00
N ILE A 4 -9.89 48.18 -53.14
CA ILE A 4 -9.40 47.67 -51.85
C ILE A 4 -8.25 46.69 -52.07
N PHE A 5 -8.38 45.77 -53.04
CA PHE A 5 -7.30 44.84 -53.38
C PHE A 5 -6.04 45.57 -53.88
N ARG A 6 -6.22 46.55 -54.77
CA ARG A 6 -5.11 47.36 -55.30
C ARG A 6 -4.39 48.13 -54.20
N ILE A 7 -5.13 48.78 -53.31
CA ILE A 7 -4.59 49.48 -52.15
C ILE A 7 -3.87 48.51 -51.21
N ALA A 8 -4.46 47.35 -50.89
CA ALA A 8 -3.82 46.36 -50.02
C ALA A 8 -2.49 45.85 -50.59
N ILE A 9 -2.43 45.56 -51.90
CA ILE A 9 -1.18 45.17 -52.56
C ILE A 9 -0.17 46.31 -52.57
N ALA A 10 -0.59 47.55 -52.81
CA ALA A 10 0.30 48.71 -52.77
C ALA A 10 0.89 48.94 -51.37
N ILE A 11 0.09 48.81 -50.32
CA ILE A 11 0.56 48.88 -48.92
C ILE A 11 1.60 47.79 -48.65
N LEU A 12 1.32 46.54 -49.07
CA LEU A 12 2.26 45.42 -48.89
C LEU A 12 3.54 45.62 -49.69
N GLN A 13 3.48 46.19 -50.90
CA GLN A 13 4.65 46.53 -51.70
C GLN A 13 5.47 47.65 -51.06
N PHE A 14 4.80 48.68 -50.54
CA PHE A 14 5.42 49.81 -49.88
C PHE A 14 6.12 49.42 -48.56
N CYS A 15 5.57 48.45 -47.83
CA CYS A 15 6.12 47.97 -46.56
C CYS A 15 6.96 46.68 -46.68
N LYS A 16 7.20 46.19 -47.90
CA LYS A 16 7.78 44.86 -48.16
C LYS A 16 9.11 44.62 -47.44
N GLU A 17 10.04 45.57 -47.53
CA GLU A 17 11.40 45.41 -47.00
C GLU A 17 11.42 45.31 -45.47
N ASP A 18 10.51 46.00 -44.80
CA ASP A 18 10.39 45.95 -43.33
C ASP A 18 9.73 44.64 -42.91
N ILE A 19 8.65 44.23 -43.60
CA ILE A 19 7.89 43.00 -43.28
C ILE A 19 8.76 41.75 -43.43
N LEU A 20 9.60 41.68 -44.48
CA LEU A 20 10.41 40.48 -44.77
C LEU A 20 11.54 40.21 -43.76
N GLN A 21 11.90 41.21 -42.94
CA GLN A 21 12.95 41.08 -41.91
C GLN A 21 12.39 40.66 -40.55
N LEU A 22 11.07 40.60 -40.41
CA LEU A 22 10.39 40.31 -39.15
C LEU A 22 9.95 38.85 -39.07
N ASP A 23 9.90 38.32 -37.86
CA ASP A 23 9.26 37.03 -37.57
C ASP A 23 7.73 37.19 -37.45
N MET A 24 7.01 36.09 -37.24
CA MET A 24 5.54 36.12 -37.17
C MET A 24 5.00 37.10 -36.11
N GLU A 25 5.64 37.18 -34.95
CA GLU A 25 5.23 38.09 -33.88
C GLU A 25 5.56 39.56 -34.23
N GLY A 26 6.76 39.82 -34.76
CA GLY A 26 7.18 41.13 -35.25
C GLY A 26 6.29 41.64 -36.38
N MET A 27 5.93 40.78 -37.34
CA MET A 27 5.01 41.12 -38.43
C MET A 27 3.65 41.58 -37.90
N LEU A 28 3.08 40.88 -36.91
CA LEU A 28 1.79 41.26 -36.30
C LEU A 28 1.88 42.63 -35.61
N LYS A 29 2.96 42.89 -34.86
CA LYS A 29 3.19 44.19 -34.21
C LYS A 29 3.35 45.32 -35.23
N TYR A 30 4.12 45.07 -36.30
CA TYR A 30 4.34 46.03 -37.38
C TYR A 30 3.03 46.40 -38.08
N PHE A 31 2.20 45.41 -38.45
CA PHE A 31 0.89 45.66 -39.07
C PHE A 31 -0.05 46.49 -38.19
N GLN A 32 0.01 46.32 -36.87
CA GLN A 32 -0.86 47.02 -35.93
C GLN A 32 -0.41 48.45 -35.61
N LYS A 33 0.91 48.72 -35.59
CA LYS A 33 1.46 49.97 -35.03
C LYS A 33 2.23 50.82 -36.03
N GLU A 34 3.13 50.21 -36.78
CA GLU A 34 4.11 50.95 -37.60
C GLU A 34 3.61 51.16 -39.02
N MET A 35 2.97 50.14 -39.62
CA MET A 35 2.41 50.22 -40.96
C MET A 35 1.40 51.37 -41.14
N PRO A 36 0.41 51.60 -40.24
CA PRO A 36 -0.55 52.70 -40.42
C PRO A 36 0.13 54.06 -40.49
N SER A 37 1.02 54.36 -39.53
CA SER A 37 1.75 55.63 -39.48
C SER A 37 2.63 55.84 -40.72
N LYS A 38 3.26 54.78 -41.23
CA LYS A 38 4.06 54.84 -42.45
C LYS A 38 3.22 55.14 -43.69
N CYS A 39 2.02 54.56 -43.79
CA CYS A 39 1.10 54.79 -44.91
C CYS A 39 0.48 56.19 -44.90
N GLU A 40 0.31 56.81 -43.72
CA GLU A 40 -0.22 58.16 -43.56
C GLU A 40 0.79 59.27 -43.92
N THR A 41 2.07 58.94 -44.02
CA THR A 41 3.14 59.91 -44.28
C THR A 41 3.10 60.46 -45.72
N ASP A 42 2.73 59.64 -46.71
CA ASP A 42 2.54 60.06 -48.10
C ASP A 42 1.36 59.31 -48.76
N PRO A 43 0.12 59.77 -48.53
CA PRO A 43 -1.08 59.13 -49.06
C PRO A 43 -1.19 59.21 -50.59
N ASP A 44 -0.73 60.31 -51.21
CA ASP A 44 -0.83 60.53 -52.65
C ASP A 44 0.10 59.59 -53.41
N TYR A 45 1.32 59.37 -52.91
CA TYR A 45 2.21 58.36 -53.46
C TYR A 45 1.60 56.95 -53.35
N LEU A 46 1.02 56.60 -52.21
CA LEU A 46 0.40 55.29 -52.00
C LEU A 46 -0.79 55.05 -52.93
N ILE A 47 -1.64 56.07 -53.15
CA ILE A 47 -2.77 55.99 -54.09
C ILE A 47 -2.27 55.82 -55.52
N ASN A 48 -1.24 56.57 -55.93
CA ASN A 48 -0.63 56.42 -57.26
C ASN A 48 -0.03 55.02 -57.45
N LEU A 49 0.64 54.48 -56.44
CA LEU A 49 1.14 53.11 -56.45
C LEU A 49 0.00 52.09 -56.58
N ALA A 50 -1.11 52.28 -55.87
CA ALA A 50 -2.29 51.43 -55.98
C ALA A 50 -2.93 51.44 -57.38
N LEU A 51 -2.96 52.60 -58.05
CA LEU A 51 -3.47 52.69 -59.42
C LEU A 51 -2.60 51.91 -60.42
N GLN A 52 -1.30 51.79 -60.17
CA GLN A 52 -0.36 51.00 -60.98
C GLN A 52 -0.49 49.49 -60.76
N VAL A 53 -1.12 49.05 -59.67
CA VAL A 53 -1.34 47.61 -59.41
C VAL A 53 -2.30 47.01 -60.44
N LYS A 54 -1.82 46.01 -61.17
CA LYS A 54 -2.61 45.29 -62.18
C LYS A 54 -3.64 44.37 -61.51
N TYR A 55 -4.93 44.65 -61.73
CA TYR A 55 -6.03 43.80 -61.28
C TYR A 55 -6.56 42.92 -62.43
N ASN A 56 -6.59 41.59 -62.23
CA ASN A 56 -7.16 40.65 -63.18
C ASN A 56 -8.43 40.00 -62.59
N SER A 57 -9.60 40.50 -63.00
CA SER A 57 -10.90 40.02 -62.49
C SER A 57 -11.13 38.53 -62.72
N LYS A 58 -10.65 37.96 -63.85
CA LYS A 58 -10.78 36.52 -64.12
C LYS A 58 -9.96 35.69 -63.13
N LYS A 59 -8.73 36.13 -62.84
CA LYS A 59 -7.86 35.46 -61.85
C LYS A 59 -8.44 35.54 -60.44
N VAL A 60 -8.94 36.71 -60.03
CA VAL A 60 -9.55 36.90 -58.70
C VAL A 60 -10.80 36.03 -58.53
N LYS A 61 -11.69 35.98 -59.54
CA LYS A 61 -12.86 35.07 -59.53
C LYS A 61 -12.48 33.59 -59.51
N LYS A 62 -11.37 33.21 -60.15
CA LYS A 62 -10.85 31.84 -60.09
C LYS A 62 -10.39 31.49 -58.67
N LEU A 63 -9.60 32.36 -58.05
CA LEU A 63 -9.11 32.21 -56.68
C LEU A 63 -10.26 32.17 -55.66
N GLU A 64 -11.30 32.97 -55.87
CA GLU A 64 -12.52 32.94 -55.04
C GLU A 64 -13.19 31.56 -55.08
N LYS A 65 -13.37 30.99 -56.29
CA LYS A 65 -13.91 29.63 -56.44
C LYS A 65 -13.01 28.58 -55.80
N GLU A 66 -11.70 28.65 -56.03
CA GLU A 66 -10.72 27.73 -55.43
C GLU A 66 -10.77 27.82 -53.88
N TYR A 67 -10.89 29.03 -53.31
CA TYR A 67 -11.02 29.24 -51.88
C TYR A 67 -12.32 28.67 -51.32
N THR A 68 -13.45 28.86 -51.99
CA THR A 68 -14.73 28.27 -51.56
C THR A 68 -14.69 26.74 -51.56
N ALA A 69 -14.06 26.14 -52.57
CA ALA A 69 -13.87 24.69 -52.64
C ALA A 69 -12.92 24.19 -51.53
N LEU A 70 -11.84 24.92 -51.25
CA LEU A 70 -10.93 24.63 -50.15
C LEU A 70 -11.66 24.69 -48.81
N LYS A 71 -12.47 25.73 -48.56
CA LYS A 71 -13.24 25.88 -47.31
C LYS A 71 -14.31 24.81 -47.13
N ALA A 72 -14.95 24.38 -48.21
CA ALA A 72 -15.88 23.25 -48.16
C ALA A 72 -15.17 21.96 -47.75
N ARG A 73 -14.01 21.67 -48.39
CA ARG A 73 -13.19 20.51 -48.05
C ARG A 73 -12.65 20.55 -46.61
N GLU A 74 -12.14 21.71 -46.16
CA GLU A 74 -11.69 21.90 -44.77
C GLU A 74 -12.84 21.65 -43.78
N HIS A 75 -14.06 22.06 -44.11
CA HIS A 75 -15.23 21.80 -43.28
C HIS A 75 -15.56 20.30 -43.20
N GLU A 76 -15.53 19.60 -44.34
CA GLU A 76 -15.72 18.14 -44.40
C GLU A 76 -14.66 17.40 -43.57
N GLU A 77 -13.38 17.75 -43.73
CA GLU A 77 -12.26 17.19 -42.96
C GLU A 77 -12.41 17.47 -41.45
N MET A 78 -12.91 18.66 -41.07
CA MET A 78 -13.21 18.99 -39.68
C MET A 78 -14.36 18.17 -39.09
N VAL A 79 -15.39 17.87 -39.88
CA VAL A 79 -16.50 17.00 -39.47
C VAL A 79 -16.00 15.56 -39.29
N GLU A 80 -15.19 15.06 -40.23
CA GLU A 80 -14.60 13.72 -40.16
C GLU A 80 -13.66 13.58 -38.96
N LEU A 81 -12.81 14.59 -38.69
CA LEU A 81 -11.95 14.61 -37.52
C LEU A 81 -12.74 14.54 -36.21
N ARG A 82 -13.88 15.25 -36.12
CA ARG A 82 -14.76 15.17 -34.94
C ARG A 82 -15.34 13.77 -34.77
N ARG A 83 -15.83 13.17 -35.85
CA ARG A 83 -16.34 11.78 -35.85
C ARG A 83 -15.25 10.80 -35.38
N LEU A 84 -14.05 10.87 -35.95
CA LEU A 84 -12.93 10.01 -35.57
C LEU A 84 -12.52 10.19 -34.10
N ARG A 85 -12.54 11.43 -33.57
CA ARG A 85 -12.29 11.67 -32.14
C ARG A 85 -13.34 11.02 -31.24
N THR A 86 -14.61 11.07 -31.63
CA THR A 86 -15.67 10.40 -30.86
C THR A 86 -15.54 8.88 -30.90
N GLU A 87 -15.25 8.32 -32.08
CA GLU A 87 -15.06 6.88 -32.25
C GLU A 87 -13.83 6.39 -31.48
N ASN A 88 -12.71 7.12 -31.54
CA ASN A 88 -11.49 6.77 -30.79
C ASN A 88 -11.72 6.80 -29.28
N ARG A 89 -12.53 7.75 -28.78
CA ARG A 89 -12.93 7.79 -27.37
C ARG A 89 -13.72 6.54 -26.97
N LEU A 90 -14.70 6.13 -27.78
CA LEU A 90 -15.49 4.93 -27.52
C LEU A 90 -14.64 3.66 -27.56
N LEU A 91 -13.71 3.56 -28.52
CA LEU A 91 -12.78 2.43 -28.62
C LEU A 91 -11.87 2.35 -27.39
N ARG A 92 -11.36 3.48 -26.89
CA ARG A 92 -10.56 3.52 -25.65
C ARG A 92 -11.37 3.05 -24.45
N GLN A 93 -12.62 3.49 -24.30
CA GLN A 93 -13.52 3.01 -23.24
C GLN A 93 -13.77 1.51 -23.35
N ARG A 94 -13.91 0.99 -24.58
CA ARG A 94 -14.08 -0.46 -24.80
C ARG A 94 -12.84 -1.25 -24.41
N ILE A 95 -11.65 -0.75 -24.73
CA ILE A 95 -10.38 -1.37 -24.33
C ILE A 95 -10.27 -1.39 -22.80
N GLU A 96 -10.49 -0.25 -22.16
CA GLU A 96 -10.44 -0.14 -20.68
C GLU A 96 -11.40 -1.13 -20.01
N HIS A 97 -12.62 -1.27 -20.53
CA HIS A 97 -13.59 -2.22 -20.00
C HIS A 97 -13.13 -3.68 -20.17
N LEU A 98 -12.58 -4.04 -21.33
CA LEU A 98 -12.04 -5.38 -21.57
C LEU A 98 -10.81 -5.68 -20.71
N GLU A 99 -9.96 -4.69 -20.46
CA GLU A 99 -8.82 -4.82 -19.54
C GLU A 99 -9.28 -5.06 -18.10
N GLN A 100 -10.31 -4.34 -17.64
CA GLN A 100 -10.93 -4.56 -16.33
C GLN A 100 -11.54 -5.97 -16.22
N GLU A 101 -12.30 -6.41 -17.23
CA GLU A 101 -12.86 -7.77 -17.26
C GLU A 101 -11.75 -8.83 -17.24
N SER A 102 -10.69 -8.65 -18.03
CA SER A 102 -9.53 -9.54 -18.08
C SER A 102 -8.81 -9.61 -16.73
N SER A 103 -8.60 -8.47 -16.07
CA SER A 103 -8.00 -8.43 -14.72
C SER A 103 -8.87 -9.17 -13.71
N SER A 104 -10.17 -8.90 -13.70
CA SER A 104 -11.12 -9.56 -12.78
C SER A 104 -11.19 -11.08 -13.01
N LEU A 105 -11.08 -11.54 -14.25
CA LEU A 105 -10.99 -12.96 -14.57
C LEU A 105 -9.69 -13.58 -14.06
N ALA A 106 -8.56 -12.89 -14.22
CA ALA A 106 -7.27 -13.33 -13.69
C ALA A 106 -7.29 -13.42 -12.15
N ASP A 107 -7.82 -12.41 -11.46
CA ASP A 107 -7.94 -12.39 -10.00
C ASP A 107 -8.80 -13.55 -9.49
N ARG A 108 -9.96 -13.80 -10.12
CA ARG A 108 -10.82 -14.94 -9.77
C ARG A 108 -10.13 -16.28 -10.00
N LEU A 109 -9.33 -16.41 -11.06
CA LEU A 109 -8.61 -17.63 -11.35
C LEU A 109 -7.50 -17.87 -10.32
N ILE A 110 -6.72 -16.84 -9.98
CA ILE A 110 -5.66 -16.91 -8.96
C ILE A 110 -6.29 -17.26 -7.61
N GLN A 111 -7.34 -16.54 -7.20
CA GLN A 111 -8.05 -16.81 -5.95
C GLN A 111 -8.59 -18.25 -5.92
N GLY A 112 -9.20 -18.72 -7.01
CA GLY A 112 -9.67 -20.10 -7.11
C GLY A 112 -8.55 -21.15 -7.12
N GLN A 113 -7.33 -20.80 -7.53
CA GLN A 113 -6.16 -21.69 -7.39
C GLN A 113 -5.64 -21.71 -5.95
N VAL A 114 -5.56 -20.55 -5.30
CA VAL A 114 -5.14 -20.42 -3.90
C VAL A 114 -6.10 -21.19 -2.98
N VAL A 115 -7.41 -21.01 -3.14
CA VAL A 115 -8.42 -21.71 -2.34
C VAL A 115 -8.28 -23.23 -2.51
N ARG A 116 -8.16 -23.73 -3.75
CA ARG A 116 -7.98 -25.17 -4.00
C ARG A 116 -6.67 -25.71 -3.41
N ALA A 117 -5.59 -24.92 -3.44
CA ALA A 117 -4.33 -25.30 -2.84
C ALA A 117 -4.46 -25.39 -1.31
N GLN A 118 -5.11 -24.40 -0.68
CA GLN A 118 -5.39 -24.40 0.74
C GLN A 118 -6.26 -25.59 1.15
N GLU A 119 -7.35 -25.84 0.43
CA GLU A 119 -8.22 -27.00 0.67
C GLU A 119 -7.45 -28.33 0.54
N ALA A 120 -6.49 -28.43 -0.39
CA ALA A 120 -5.66 -29.62 -0.53
C ALA A 120 -4.70 -29.80 0.66
N GLU A 121 -4.11 -28.72 1.16
CA GLU A 121 -3.26 -28.71 2.36
C GLU A 121 -4.05 -29.08 3.61
N ASP A 122 -5.21 -28.46 3.83
CA ASP A 122 -6.10 -28.76 4.95
C ASP A 122 -6.56 -30.23 4.92
N ASN A 123 -6.93 -30.75 3.74
CA ASN A 123 -7.27 -32.16 3.58
C ASN A 123 -6.10 -33.09 3.89
N TYR A 124 -4.87 -32.70 3.56
CA TYR A 124 -3.68 -33.47 3.89
C TYR A 124 -3.44 -33.50 5.40
N ILE A 125 -3.57 -32.34 6.08
CA ILE A 125 -3.45 -32.23 7.53
C ILE A 125 -4.51 -33.09 8.22
N ILE A 126 -5.78 -32.96 7.84
CA ILE A 126 -6.89 -33.76 8.40
C ILE A 126 -6.63 -35.25 8.23
N LYS A 127 -6.19 -35.70 7.05
CA LYS A 127 -5.85 -37.11 6.82
C LYS A 127 -4.72 -37.59 7.71
N ARG A 128 -3.69 -36.76 7.91
CA ARG A 128 -2.55 -37.09 8.79
C ARG A 128 -2.99 -37.18 10.25
N GLU A 129 -3.76 -36.22 10.74
CA GLU A 129 -4.30 -36.22 12.11
C GLU A 129 -5.23 -37.40 12.35
N LEU A 130 -6.11 -37.70 11.39
CA LEU A 130 -6.99 -38.86 11.46
C LEU A 130 -6.22 -40.18 11.50
N ALA A 131 -5.11 -40.30 10.76
CA ALA A 131 -4.23 -41.46 10.84
C ALA A 131 -3.55 -41.57 12.21
N ALA A 132 -3.08 -40.46 12.77
CA ALA A 132 -2.49 -40.42 14.10
C ALA A 132 -3.51 -40.79 15.19
N LEU A 133 -4.73 -40.27 15.13
CA LEU A 133 -5.82 -40.60 16.05
C LEU A 133 -6.20 -42.08 15.97
N LYS A 134 -6.28 -42.66 14.77
CA LYS A 134 -6.52 -44.11 14.62
C LYS A 134 -5.41 -44.96 15.24
N GLN A 135 -4.15 -44.55 15.09
CA GLN A 135 -3.04 -45.23 15.73
C GLN A 135 -3.13 -45.13 17.25
N GLN A 136 -3.48 -43.95 17.77
CA GLN A 136 -3.69 -43.74 19.20
C GLN A 136 -4.87 -44.56 19.73
N GLU A 137 -5.99 -44.61 19.01
CA GLU A 137 -7.14 -45.44 19.34
C GLU A 137 -6.73 -46.91 19.44
N LEU A 138 -5.95 -47.42 18.49
CA LEU A 138 -5.44 -48.79 18.53
C LEU A 138 -4.57 -49.04 19.76
N THR A 139 -3.66 -48.11 20.11
CA THR A 139 -2.84 -48.25 21.31
C THR A 139 -3.67 -48.24 22.60
N VAL A 140 -4.67 -47.36 22.69
CA VAL A 140 -5.59 -47.29 23.84
C VAL A 140 -6.44 -48.55 23.94
N GLN A 141 -6.93 -49.09 22.82
CA GLN A 141 -7.65 -50.37 22.80
C GLN A 141 -6.77 -51.53 23.31
N GLN A 142 -5.50 -51.59 22.90
CA GLN A 142 -4.55 -52.58 23.40
C GLN A 142 -4.26 -52.43 24.90
N GLU A 143 -4.11 -51.19 25.38
CA GLU A 143 -3.95 -50.90 26.81
C GLU A 143 -5.20 -51.26 27.61
N LEU A 144 -6.38 -50.98 27.07
CA LEU A 144 -7.66 -51.36 27.67
C LEU A 144 -7.80 -52.88 27.76
N GLU A 145 -7.45 -53.62 26.70
CA GLU A 145 -7.48 -55.09 26.71
C GLU A 145 -6.50 -55.66 27.74
N LYS A 146 -5.29 -55.09 27.85
CA LYS A 146 -4.33 -55.44 28.92
C LYS A 146 -4.91 -55.17 30.31
N ALA A 147 -5.50 -53.99 30.53
CA ALA A 147 -6.11 -53.63 31.80
C ALA A 147 -7.30 -54.55 32.14
N GLN A 148 -8.13 -54.91 31.15
CA GLN A 148 -9.23 -55.87 31.33
C GLN A 148 -8.72 -57.27 31.70
N ASN A 149 -7.63 -57.73 31.09
CA ASN A 149 -7.00 -58.99 31.45
C ASN A 149 -6.42 -58.92 32.87
N GLN A 150 -5.76 -57.82 33.25
CA GLN A 150 -5.31 -57.60 34.62
C GLN A 150 -6.47 -57.54 35.62
N ILE A 151 -7.59 -56.92 35.29
CA ILE A 151 -8.79 -56.90 36.15
C ILE A 151 -9.36 -58.32 36.29
N LYS A 152 -9.39 -59.12 35.23
CA LYS A 152 -9.81 -60.53 35.32
C LYS A 152 -8.86 -61.34 36.22
N GLU A 153 -7.55 -61.18 36.05
CA GLU A 153 -6.53 -61.81 36.90
C GLU A 153 -6.65 -61.36 38.37
N LEU A 154 -6.88 -60.07 38.61
CA LEU A 154 -7.12 -59.51 39.94
C LEU A 154 -8.46 -59.97 40.53
N HIS A 155 -9.51 -60.14 39.74
CA HIS A 155 -10.80 -60.66 40.17
C HIS A 155 -10.68 -62.15 40.55
N GLU A 156 -9.92 -62.93 39.78
CA GLU A 156 -9.53 -64.30 40.12
C GLU A 156 -8.64 -64.35 41.39
N ALA A 157 -7.78 -63.35 41.60
CA ALA A 157 -7.01 -63.19 42.84
C ALA A 157 -7.86 -62.71 44.03
N GLN A 158 -8.95 -61.96 43.79
CA GLN A 158 -9.87 -61.41 44.79
C GLN A 158 -10.93 -62.43 45.28
N THR A 159 -10.95 -63.65 44.72
CA THR A 159 -11.51 -64.83 45.40
C THR A 159 -10.74 -65.24 46.67
N GLN A 160 -9.71 -64.48 47.05
CA GLN A 160 -9.10 -64.45 48.39
C GLN A 160 -9.32 -63.05 49.02
N PRO A 161 -9.67 -62.95 50.32
CA PRO A 161 -10.28 -61.74 50.86
C PRO A 161 -9.24 -60.67 51.22
N SER A 162 -9.48 -59.41 50.82
CA SER A 162 -8.94 -58.16 51.43
C SER A 162 -9.38 -56.96 50.57
N SER A 163 -9.50 -55.71 51.00
CA SER A 163 -9.61 -54.97 52.27
C SER A 163 -10.23 -53.61 51.85
N LEU A 164 -11.19 -53.08 52.61
CA LEU A 164 -12.13 -52.01 52.23
C LEU A 164 -11.54 -50.59 52.03
N ASP A 165 -10.25 -50.37 52.26
CA ASP A 165 -9.68 -49.01 52.29
C ASP A 165 -9.30 -48.44 50.91
N SER A 166 -9.03 -49.24 49.87
CA SER A 166 -8.60 -48.68 48.57
C SER A 166 -9.74 -48.06 47.74
N GLN A 167 -10.99 -48.49 47.94
CA GLN A 167 -12.14 -48.02 47.16
C GLN A 167 -12.52 -46.57 47.47
N ALA A 168 -12.25 -46.11 48.70
CA ALA A 168 -12.51 -44.73 49.10
C ALA A 168 -11.53 -43.74 48.46
N GLU A 169 -10.28 -44.13 48.24
CA GLU A 169 -9.27 -43.29 47.59
C GLU A 169 -9.54 -43.10 46.09
N ASP A 170 -10.05 -44.13 45.41
CA ASP A 170 -10.36 -44.06 43.98
C ASP A 170 -11.58 -43.16 43.69
N LEU A 171 -12.58 -43.17 44.56
CA LEU A 171 -13.73 -42.26 44.47
C LEU A 171 -13.31 -40.80 44.66
N LEU A 172 -12.41 -40.53 45.62
CA LEU A 172 -11.87 -39.20 45.86
C LEU A 172 -11.08 -38.67 44.65
N LYS A 173 -10.29 -39.52 43.98
CA LYS A 173 -9.58 -39.15 42.74
C LYS A 173 -10.54 -38.86 41.58
N SER A 174 -11.61 -39.64 41.42
CA SER A 174 -12.62 -39.40 40.39
C SER A 174 -13.32 -38.06 40.58
N LEU A 175 -13.71 -37.74 41.82
CA LEU A 175 -14.35 -36.46 42.14
C LEU A 175 -13.41 -35.26 41.96
N GLN A 176 -12.11 -35.41 42.24
CA GLN A 176 -11.11 -34.40 41.91
C GLN A 176 -10.98 -34.19 40.40
N GLY A 177 -11.01 -35.25 39.60
CA GLY A 177 -10.97 -35.17 38.14
C GLY A 177 -12.18 -34.41 37.55
N GLU A 178 -13.38 -34.70 38.04
CA GLU A 178 -14.59 -34.00 37.62
C GLU A 178 -14.56 -32.50 38.00
N LEU A 179 -14.07 -32.17 39.19
CA LEU A 179 -13.94 -30.77 39.61
C LEU A 179 -12.99 -29.97 38.70
N VAL A 180 -11.87 -30.57 38.30
CA VAL A 180 -10.93 -29.95 37.35
C VAL A 180 -11.58 -29.78 35.98
N ALA A 181 -12.31 -30.78 35.49
CA ALA A 181 -13.00 -30.71 34.21
C ALA A 181 -14.09 -29.63 34.18
N VAL A 182 -14.82 -29.43 35.28
CA VAL A 182 -15.84 -28.36 35.39
C VAL A 182 -15.18 -26.98 35.39
N LYS A 183 -14.07 -26.80 36.11
CA LYS A 183 -13.34 -25.52 36.13
C LYS A 183 -12.76 -25.14 34.77
N LEU A 184 -12.26 -26.11 34.00
CA LEU A 184 -11.79 -25.87 32.63
C LEU A 184 -12.94 -25.44 31.72
N ARG A 185 -14.09 -26.13 31.78
CA ARG A 185 -15.28 -25.80 30.98
C ARG A 185 -15.83 -24.41 31.31
N GLU A 186 -15.77 -24.01 32.58
CA GLU A 186 -16.15 -22.67 33.03
C GLU A 186 -15.20 -21.59 32.48
N ALA A 187 -13.89 -21.85 32.48
CA ALA A 187 -12.90 -20.94 31.92
C ALA A 187 -13.09 -20.74 30.41
N GLU A 188 -13.32 -21.81 29.65
CA GLU A 188 -13.65 -21.77 28.23
C GLU A 188 -14.95 -20.98 27.95
N GLY A 189 -15.97 -21.18 28.79
CA GLY A 189 -17.23 -20.41 28.73
C GLY A 189 -17.03 -18.91 29.01
N GLN A 190 -16.13 -18.56 29.93
CA GLN A 190 -15.81 -17.16 30.21
C GLN A 190 -15.04 -16.49 29.07
N GLU A 191 -14.16 -17.22 28.39
CA GLU A 191 -13.42 -16.72 27.23
C GLU A 191 -14.34 -16.45 26.04
N THR A 192 -15.23 -17.39 25.71
CA THR A 192 -16.23 -17.21 24.65
C THR A 192 -17.16 -16.03 24.91
N MET A 193 -17.64 -15.85 26.15
CA MET A 193 -18.43 -14.66 26.52
C MET A 193 -17.65 -13.36 26.35
N ARG A 194 -16.35 -13.34 26.67
CA ARG A 194 -15.51 -12.15 26.48
C ARG A 194 -15.39 -11.81 24.99
N GLY A 195 -15.20 -12.81 24.13
CA GLY A 195 -15.16 -12.64 22.67
C GLY A 195 -16.46 -12.08 22.09
N LEU A 196 -17.61 -12.61 22.50
CA LEU A 196 -18.92 -12.12 22.05
C LEU A 196 -19.19 -10.67 22.47
N ARG A 197 -18.75 -10.27 23.68
CA ARG A 197 -18.88 -8.88 24.15
C ARG A 197 -18.06 -7.89 23.30
N LEU A 198 -16.83 -8.26 22.94
CA LEU A 198 -16.00 -7.44 22.05
C LEU A 198 -16.66 -7.30 20.68
N ARG A 199 -17.20 -8.39 20.13
CA ARG A 199 -17.87 -8.37 18.83
C ARG A 199 -19.10 -7.46 18.81
N ILE A 200 -19.89 -7.45 19.89
CA ILE A 200 -21.03 -6.55 20.03
C ILE A 200 -20.56 -5.09 20.02
N GLN A 201 -19.49 -4.77 20.76
CA GLN A 201 -18.94 -3.42 20.80
C GLN A 201 -18.43 -2.94 19.43
N GLU A 202 -17.75 -3.80 18.67
CA GLU A 202 -17.33 -3.50 17.29
C GLU A 202 -18.53 -3.15 16.40
N LEU A 203 -19.58 -3.97 16.45
CA LEU A 203 -20.80 -3.76 15.66
C LEU A 203 -21.54 -2.48 16.05
N GLU A 204 -21.55 -2.12 17.33
CA GLU A 204 -22.12 -0.85 17.81
C GLU A 204 -21.34 0.37 17.28
N GLU A 205 -20.01 0.29 17.25
CA GLU A 205 -19.16 1.35 16.69
C GLU A 205 -19.33 1.50 15.16
N GLU A 206 -19.42 0.39 14.42
CA GLU A 206 -19.72 0.41 12.98
C GLU A 206 -21.09 1.03 12.68
N ASN A 207 -22.12 0.68 13.46
CA ASN A 207 -23.46 1.22 13.30
C ASN A 207 -23.51 2.73 13.60
N LYS A 208 -22.72 3.19 14.57
CA LYS A 208 -22.54 4.62 14.85
C LYS A 208 -21.90 5.35 13.67
N ARG A 209 -20.85 4.80 13.06
CA ARG A 209 -20.20 5.38 11.87
C ARG A 209 -21.15 5.51 10.68
N LEU A 210 -21.99 4.49 10.45
CA LEU A 210 -23.02 4.50 9.39
C LEU A 210 -24.11 5.55 9.62
N ARG A 211 -24.35 5.96 10.87
CA ARG A 211 -25.30 7.04 11.20
C ARG A 211 -24.67 8.43 11.10
N GLU A 212 -23.35 8.53 11.28
CA GLU A 212 -22.60 9.79 11.17
C GLU A 212 -22.27 10.18 9.72
N THR A 213 -22.32 9.24 8.78
CA THR A 213 -22.34 9.56 7.34
C THR A 213 -23.65 10.27 7.01
N THR A 214 -23.53 11.56 6.70
CA THR A 214 -24.61 12.48 6.32
C THR A 214 -25.54 11.88 5.24
N PRO A 215 -26.84 12.21 5.26
CA PRO A 215 -27.78 11.73 4.24
C PRO A 215 -27.27 12.12 2.85
N ASP A 216 -27.26 11.15 1.93
CA ASP A 216 -26.61 11.21 0.63
C ASP A 216 -26.71 12.59 -0.05
N ASP A 217 -25.57 13.12 -0.49
CA ASP A 217 -25.47 14.33 -1.33
C ASP A 217 -26.41 14.26 -2.55
N SER A 218 -26.83 13.05 -2.96
CA SER A 218 -27.85 12.80 -3.98
C SER A 218 -29.23 13.38 -3.65
N VAL A 219 -29.66 13.40 -2.39
CA VAL A 219 -30.95 13.97 -1.96
C VAL A 219 -30.89 15.49 -1.99
N ALA A 220 -29.77 16.07 -1.56
CA ALA A 220 -29.53 17.51 -1.68
C ALA A 220 -29.51 17.94 -3.15
N ASN A 221 -28.89 17.14 -4.04
CA ASN A 221 -28.89 17.39 -5.49
C ASN A 221 -30.31 17.39 -6.08
N LEU A 222 -31.13 16.40 -5.74
CA LEU A 222 -32.51 16.33 -6.22
C LEU A 222 -33.37 17.50 -5.71
N GLN A 223 -33.13 17.98 -4.50
CA GLN A 223 -33.83 19.14 -3.95
C GLN A 223 -33.46 20.44 -4.67
N GLU A 224 -32.19 20.63 -5.01
CA GLU A 224 -31.75 21.82 -5.74
C GLU A 224 -32.16 21.81 -7.21
N GLU A 225 -32.09 20.66 -7.88
CA GLU A 225 -32.61 20.49 -9.24
C GLU A 225 -34.11 20.78 -9.29
N LEU A 226 -34.86 20.32 -8.29
CA LEU A 226 -36.29 20.60 -8.16
C LEU A 226 -36.57 22.09 -7.99
N ILE A 227 -35.79 22.80 -7.17
CA ILE A 227 -35.93 24.26 -7.00
C ILE A 227 -35.63 24.99 -8.32
N ALA A 228 -34.56 24.60 -9.02
CA ALA A 228 -34.19 25.19 -10.30
C ALA A 228 -35.21 24.92 -11.43
N VAL A 229 -35.85 23.75 -11.43
CA VAL A 229 -36.95 23.43 -12.36
C VAL A 229 -38.19 24.24 -12.04
N LYS A 230 -38.55 24.36 -10.75
CA LYS A 230 -39.71 25.17 -10.32
C LYS A 230 -39.56 26.66 -10.64
N LEU A 231 -38.35 27.21 -10.55
CA LEU A 231 -38.09 28.60 -10.94
C LEU A 231 -38.28 28.81 -12.45
N ARG A 232 -37.70 27.93 -13.28
CA ARG A 232 -37.90 27.96 -14.75
C ARG A 232 -39.38 27.82 -15.16
N GLU A 233 -40.12 26.96 -14.47
CA GLU A 233 -41.56 26.78 -14.72
C GLU A 233 -42.36 28.04 -14.34
N ALA A 234 -42.03 28.69 -13.22
CA ALA A 234 -42.67 29.93 -12.80
C ALA A 234 -42.42 31.07 -13.81
N GLU A 235 -41.21 31.16 -14.36
CA GLU A 235 -40.83 32.15 -15.38
C GLU A 235 -41.57 31.94 -16.71
N ALA A 236 -41.63 30.70 -17.20
CA ALA A 236 -42.39 30.35 -18.41
C ALA A 236 -43.89 30.65 -18.26
N ASN A 237 -44.43 30.44 -17.06
CA ASN A 237 -45.83 30.76 -16.75
C ASN A 237 -46.09 32.28 -16.70
N LEU A 238 -45.15 33.07 -16.18
CA LEU A 238 -45.26 34.53 -16.18
C LEU A 238 -45.17 35.11 -17.60
N SER A 239 -44.20 34.67 -18.41
CA SER A 239 -44.07 35.12 -19.81
C SER A 239 -45.32 34.80 -20.64
N THR A 240 -45.91 33.62 -20.42
CA THR A 240 -47.17 33.22 -21.07
C THR A 240 -48.34 34.12 -20.66
N LYS A 241 -48.44 34.50 -19.38
CA LYS A 241 -49.48 35.43 -18.91
C LYS A 241 -49.32 36.82 -19.52
N GLU A 242 -48.09 37.31 -19.63
CA GLU A 242 -47.80 38.62 -20.22
C GLU A 242 -48.08 38.65 -21.73
N LEU A 243 -47.75 37.59 -22.47
CA LEU A 243 -48.10 37.46 -23.89
C LEU A 243 -49.61 37.46 -24.10
N ARG A 244 -50.36 36.75 -23.25
CA ARG A 244 -51.83 36.78 -23.28
C ARG A 244 -52.36 38.20 -23.03
N GLN A 245 -51.79 38.94 -22.09
CA GLN A 245 -52.20 40.33 -21.85
C GLN A 245 -51.92 41.22 -23.07
N LYS A 246 -50.76 41.11 -23.71
CA LYS A 246 -50.45 41.87 -24.93
C LYS A 246 -51.41 41.58 -26.08
N VAL A 247 -51.83 40.32 -26.24
CA VAL A 247 -52.83 39.95 -27.25
C VAL A 247 -54.18 40.60 -26.94
N LEU A 248 -54.60 40.61 -25.66
CA LEU A 248 -55.83 41.30 -25.24
C LEU A 248 -55.74 42.81 -25.48
N ASP A 249 -54.62 43.44 -25.19
CA ASP A 249 -54.43 44.89 -25.41
C ASP A 249 -54.46 45.24 -26.91
N LEU A 250 -53.84 44.41 -27.77
CA LEU A 250 -53.90 44.56 -29.23
C LEU A 250 -55.32 44.35 -29.78
N GLN A 251 -56.06 43.37 -29.24
CA GLN A 251 -57.47 43.15 -29.58
C GLN A 251 -58.33 44.35 -29.21
N ALA A 252 -58.16 44.90 -28.01
CA ALA A 252 -58.90 46.09 -27.57
C ALA A 252 -58.57 47.34 -28.42
N MET A 253 -57.30 47.53 -28.80
CA MET A 253 -56.90 48.61 -29.70
C MET A 253 -57.50 48.44 -31.11
N TRP A 254 -57.56 47.20 -31.61
CA TRP A 254 -58.17 46.88 -32.90
C TRP A 254 -59.69 47.11 -32.89
N GLU A 255 -60.39 46.66 -31.84
CA GLU A 255 -61.82 46.90 -31.65
C GLU A 255 -62.15 48.40 -31.56
N LYS A 256 -61.32 49.18 -30.85
CA LYS A 256 -61.47 50.64 -30.78
C LYS A 256 -61.26 51.31 -32.14
N HIS A 257 -60.27 50.88 -32.90
CA HIS A 257 -60.02 51.39 -34.25
C HIS A 257 -61.15 51.05 -35.24
N LEU A 258 -61.75 49.86 -35.11
CA LEU A 258 -62.97 49.50 -35.86
C LEU A 258 -64.15 50.40 -35.49
N ALA A 259 -64.38 50.66 -34.20
CA ALA A 259 -65.44 51.55 -33.74
C ALA A 259 -65.23 53.04 -34.14
N GLU A 260 -63.99 53.53 -34.15
CA GLU A 260 -63.63 54.86 -34.65
C GLU A 260 -63.82 54.99 -36.18
N LYS A 261 -63.67 53.88 -36.91
CA LYS A 261 -63.91 53.83 -38.36
C LYS A 261 -65.41 53.74 -38.70
N GLU A 262 -66.21 53.04 -37.90
CA GLU A 262 -67.66 52.95 -38.06
C GLU A 262 -68.41 54.22 -37.63
N SER A 263 -67.82 55.05 -36.75
CA SER A 263 -68.44 56.30 -36.26
C SER A 263 -68.20 57.53 -37.14
N GLN A 264 -67.52 57.41 -38.29
CA GLN A 264 -67.41 58.50 -39.26
C GLN A 264 -68.62 58.51 -40.21
N PRO A 265 -69.52 59.51 -40.14
CA PRO A 265 -70.67 59.56 -41.05
C PRO A 265 -70.20 59.99 -42.45
N GLU A 266 -70.60 59.21 -43.45
CA GLU A 266 -70.58 59.61 -44.85
C GLU A 266 -71.53 60.79 -45.07
N ASN A 267 -71.03 62.02 -44.96
CA ASN A 267 -71.72 63.17 -45.55
C ASN A 267 -70.70 64.22 -46.00
N GLN A 268 -70.42 64.21 -47.30
CA GLN A 268 -69.58 65.20 -47.96
C GLN A 268 -70.45 66.30 -48.57
N SER A 269 -70.23 67.55 -48.14
CA SER A 269 -70.44 68.75 -48.95
C SER A 269 -69.75 69.95 -48.29
N THR A 270 -68.53 70.31 -48.74
CA THR A 270 -68.04 71.70 -48.99
C THR A 270 -66.50 71.77 -49.20
N PRO A 271 -65.97 72.79 -49.91
CA PRO A 271 -64.78 72.63 -50.76
C PRO A 271 -63.42 73.10 -50.17
N SER A 272 -62.41 72.30 -50.50
CA SER A 272 -61.06 72.64 -51.02
C SER A 272 -60.03 73.48 -50.25
N ARG A 273 -60.22 73.97 -49.01
CA ARG A 273 -59.11 74.60 -48.25
C ARG A 273 -58.47 73.75 -47.15
N TRP A 274 -59.17 72.70 -46.70
CA TRP A 274 -58.77 71.86 -45.56
C TRP A 274 -58.31 70.45 -45.99
N ARG A 275 -58.13 70.21 -47.29
CA ARG A 275 -57.68 68.91 -47.82
C ARG A 275 -56.19 68.67 -47.51
N GLY A 276 -55.40 69.74 -47.39
CA GLY A 276 -54.00 69.69 -46.97
C GLY A 276 -53.84 69.30 -45.49
N ASP A 277 -54.67 69.88 -44.61
CA ASP A 277 -54.67 69.53 -43.17
C ASP A 277 -55.05 68.07 -42.92
N LYS A 278 -56.01 67.50 -43.66
CA LYS A 278 -56.34 66.06 -43.52
C LYS A 278 -55.19 65.14 -43.94
N ALA A 279 -54.43 65.51 -44.98
CA ALA A 279 -53.28 64.73 -45.43
C ALA A 279 -52.10 64.85 -44.44
N GLN A 280 -51.86 66.05 -43.89
CA GLN A 280 -50.88 66.26 -42.83
C GLN A 280 -51.26 65.56 -41.52
N VAL A 281 -52.53 65.58 -41.14
CA VAL A 281 -53.03 64.84 -39.97
C VAL A 281 -52.88 63.32 -40.18
N GLY A 282 -53.14 62.82 -41.38
CA GLY A 282 -52.89 61.40 -41.72
C GLY A 282 -51.41 61.03 -41.66
N GLN A 283 -50.53 61.86 -42.20
CA GLN A 283 -49.07 61.67 -42.12
C GLN A 283 -48.56 61.69 -40.67
N LEU A 284 -49.02 62.64 -39.85
CA LEU A 284 -48.66 62.70 -38.44
C LEU A 284 -49.21 61.50 -37.64
N GLN A 285 -50.38 60.96 -38.03
CA GLN A 285 -50.91 59.73 -37.45
C GLN A 285 -50.10 58.50 -37.84
N GLU A 286 -49.64 58.39 -39.08
CA GLU A 286 -48.74 57.34 -39.54
C GLU A 286 -47.36 57.42 -38.87
N GLU A 287 -46.80 58.62 -38.75
CA GLU A 287 -45.56 58.87 -38.00
C GLU A 287 -45.71 58.52 -36.52
N LEU A 288 -46.84 58.87 -35.90
CA LEU A 288 -47.13 58.48 -34.51
C LEU A 288 -47.27 56.95 -34.36
N MET A 289 -47.93 56.28 -35.29
CA MET A 289 -48.05 54.81 -35.29
C MET A 289 -46.69 54.12 -35.49
N THR A 290 -45.85 54.63 -36.39
CA THR A 290 -44.51 54.07 -36.61
C THR A 290 -43.59 54.29 -35.42
N VAL A 291 -43.67 55.44 -34.74
CA VAL A 291 -42.94 55.68 -33.49
C VAL A 291 -43.43 54.76 -32.38
N ARG A 292 -44.75 54.57 -32.23
CA ARG A 292 -45.32 53.64 -31.24
C ARG A 292 -44.92 52.18 -31.49
N LEU A 293 -44.85 51.75 -32.75
CA LEU A 293 -44.37 50.42 -33.11
C LEU A 293 -42.90 50.25 -32.75
N ARG A 294 -42.05 51.22 -33.08
CA ARG A 294 -40.62 51.18 -32.70
C ARG A 294 -40.41 51.20 -31.19
N GLU A 295 -41.23 51.95 -30.46
CA GLU A 295 -41.18 51.98 -29.00
C GLU A 295 -41.61 50.62 -28.40
N ALA A 296 -42.66 50.01 -28.95
CA ALA A 296 -43.11 48.68 -28.57
C ALA A 296 -42.06 47.60 -28.87
N ASP A 297 -41.36 47.69 -30.01
CA ASP A 297 -40.27 46.81 -30.39
C ASP A 297 -39.07 46.96 -29.43
N ALA A 298 -38.64 48.19 -29.15
CA ALA A 298 -37.56 48.45 -28.18
C ALA A 298 -37.93 47.99 -26.75
N MET A 299 -39.18 48.14 -26.33
CA MET A 299 -39.67 47.61 -25.06
C MET A 299 -39.71 46.08 -25.04
N ALA A 300 -39.99 45.42 -26.17
CA ALA A 300 -39.93 43.96 -26.28
C ALA A 300 -38.48 43.47 -26.19
N GLU A 301 -37.56 44.10 -26.91
CA GLU A 301 -36.12 43.80 -26.86
C GLU A 301 -35.54 43.99 -25.46
N LEU A 302 -35.88 45.09 -24.76
CA LEU A 302 -35.43 45.32 -23.38
C LEU A 302 -35.90 44.22 -22.42
N LYS A 303 -37.12 43.70 -22.62
CA LYS A 303 -37.66 42.62 -21.79
C LYS A 303 -37.00 41.28 -22.09
N GLU A 304 -36.76 40.97 -23.36
CA GLU A 304 -36.02 39.78 -23.76
C GLU A 304 -34.60 39.79 -23.17
N LEU A 305 -33.92 40.93 -23.24
CA LEU A 305 -32.59 41.09 -22.63
C LEU A 305 -32.61 40.95 -21.11
N ARG A 306 -33.65 41.44 -20.41
CA ARG A 306 -33.78 41.27 -18.95
C ARG A 306 -33.99 39.81 -18.56
N LEU A 307 -34.84 39.08 -19.29
CA LEU A 307 -35.02 37.64 -19.08
C LEU A 307 -33.69 36.91 -19.33
N ARG A 308 -32.97 37.29 -20.39
CA ARG A 308 -31.68 36.69 -20.69
C ARG A 308 -30.63 36.93 -19.60
N VAL A 309 -30.62 38.11 -18.99
CA VAL A 309 -29.75 38.42 -17.84
C VAL A 309 -30.10 37.53 -16.64
N MET A 310 -31.38 37.40 -16.30
CA MET A 310 -31.82 36.55 -15.18
C MET A 310 -31.51 35.06 -15.41
N GLU A 311 -31.71 34.54 -16.63
CA GLU A 311 -31.30 33.18 -17.01
C GLU A 311 -29.79 32.96 -16.81
N LEU A 312 -28.98 33.93 -17.23
CA LEU A 312 -27.53 33.86 -17.07
C LEU A 312 -27.10 33.96 -15.60
N GLU A 313 -27.78 34.80 -14.80
CA GLU A 313 -27.53 34.93 -13.36
C GLU A 313 -27.84 33.63 -12.61
N THR A 314 -28.98 32.99 -12.90
CA THR A 314 -29.35 31.70 -12.31
C THR A 314 -28.42 30.58 -12.76
N GLN A 315 -28.06 30.53 -14.04
CA GLN A 315 -27.07 29.58 -14.56
C GLN A 315 -25.70 29.77 -13.89
N ASN A 316 -25.28 31.01 -13.66
CA ASN A 316 -24.03 31.32 -12.98
C ASN A 316 -24.07 30.92 -11.51
N GLN A 317 -25.19 31.15 -10.82
CA GLN A 317 -25.37 30.74 -9.41
C GLN A 317 -25.30 29.21 -9.25
N VAL A 318 -25.96 28.45 -10.14
CA VAL A 318 -25.88 26.98 -10.15
C VAL A 318 -24.45 26.52 -10.41
N SER A 319 -23.77 27.13 -11.40
CA SER A 319 -22.38 26.79 -11.74
C SER A 319 -21.43 27.07 -10.58
N LEU A 320 -21.59 28.21 -9.89
CA LEU A 320 -20.78 28.58 -8.72
C LEU A 320 -20.99 27.60 -7.55
N ASN A 321 -22.23 27.20 -7.29
CA ASN A 321 -22.53 26.22 -6.25
C ASN A 321 -21.91 24.86 -6.57
N GLN A 322 -21.99 24.42 -7.83
CA GLN A 322 -21.35 23.19 -8.28
C GLN A 322 -19.83 23.24 -8.10
N ILE A 323 -19.18 24.35 -8.48
CA ILE A 323 -17.74 24.55 -8.30
C ILE A 323 -17.37 24.53 -6.81
N ARG A 324 -18.15 25.19 -5.94
CA ARG A 324 -17.90 25.19 -4.49
C ARG A 324 -17.94 23.77 -3.91
N ARG A 325 -18.91 22.94 -4.31
CA ARG A 325 -19.00 21.54 -3.86
C ARG A 325 -17.84 20.69 -4.36
N GLN A 326 -17.49 20.82 -5.64
CA GLN A 326 -16.31 20.14 -6.17
C GLN A 326 -15.04 20.54 -5.42
N ALA A 327 -14.92 21.82 -5.03
CA ALA A 327 -13.81 22.26 -4.19
C ALA A 327 -13.82 21.63 -2.79
N GLU A 328 -14.99 21.47 -2.17
CA GLU A 328 -15.16 20.79 -0.88
C GLU A 328 -14.84 19.29 -0.97
N GLU A 329 -15.29 18.59 -2.02
CA GLU A 329 -14.93 17.19 -2.29
C GLU A 329 -13.42 17.04 -2.51
N ILE A 330 -12.81 17.90 -3.32
CA ILE A 330 -11.35 17.93 -3.51
C ILE A 330 -10.64 18.16 -2.17
N ALA A 331 -11.15 19.05 -1.31
CA ALA A 331 -10.58 19.27 0.02
C ALA A 331 -10.70 18.03 0.91
N LYS A 332 -11.85 17.35 0.91
CA LYS A 332 -12.05 16.08 1.63
C LYS A 332 -11.08 15.00 1.14
N TYR A 333 -10.95 14.80 -0.17
CA TYR A 333 -10.02 13.83 -0.75
C TYR A 333 -8.55 14.16 -0.44
N LYS A 334 -8.18 15.45 -0.46
CA LYS A 334 -6.85 15.89 -0.03
C LYS A 334 -6.57 15.54 1.43
N GLN A 335 -7.50 15.84 2.34
CA GLN A 335 -7.35 15.51 3.76
C GLN A 335 -7.24 13.99 3.98
N LEU A 336 -8.03 13.19 3.25
CA LEU A 336 -7.94 11.73 3.31
C LEU A 336 -6.57 11.24 2.80
N SER A 337 -6.10 11.78 1.68
CA SER A 337 -4.77 11.49 1.13
C SER A 337 -3.66 11.82 2.12
N ASP A 338 -3.72 13.00 2.76
CA ASP A 338 -2.72 13.43 3.75
C ASP A 338 -2.72 12.51 4.98
N SER A 339 -3.90 12.06 5.43
CA SER A 339 -4.01 11.08 6.53
C SER A 339 -3.40 9.72 6.15
N VAL A 340 -3.66 9.24 4.93
CA VAL A 340 -3.07 7.97 4.44
C VAL A 340 -1.56 8.09 4.33
N VAL A 341 -1.05 9.19 3.79
CA VAL A 341 0.41 9.44 3.69
C VAL A 341 1.05 9.53 5.08
N SER A 342 0.38 10.13 6.07
CA SER A 342 0.89 10.13 7.45
C SER A 342 1.00 8.72 8.01
N LYS A 343 -0.05 7.90 7.84
CA LYS A 343 -0.05 6.49 8.30
C LYS A 343 1.01 5.66 7.59
N GLU A 344 1.22 5.88 6.29
CA GLU A 344 2.27 5.20 5.53
C GLU A 344 3.66 5.53 6.09
N ARG A 345 3.92 6.81 6.43
CA ARG A 345 5.19 7.22 7.05
C ARG A 345 5.39 6.58 8.42
N GLU A 346 4.33 6.51 9.24
CA GLU A 346 4.37 5.86 10.55
C GLU A 346 4.67 4.36 10.43
N LEU A 347 3.98 3.65 9.54
CA LEU A 347 4.22 2.24 9.26
C LEU A 347 5.63 2.00 8.72
N HIS A 348 6.12 2.88 7.84
CA HIS A 348 7.49 2.78 7.33
C HIS A 348 8.53 2.94 8.46
N SER A 349 8.30 3.87 9.40
CA SER A 349 9.15 4.03 10.58
C SER A 349 9.15 2.78 11.47
N LEU A 350 7.98 2.17 11.71
CA LEU A 350 7.85 0.93 12.48
C LEU A 350 8.61 -0.22 11.82
N VAL A 351 8.46 -0.39 10.51
CA VAL A 351 9.19 -1.42 9.75
C VAL A 351 10.71 -1.22 9.86
N GLN A 352 11.20 0.02 9.78
CA GLN A 352 12.62 0.31 9.97
C GLN A 352 13.10 0.00 11.39
N GLU A 353 12.27 0.27 12.41
CA GLU A 353 12.62 -0.02 13.80
C GLU A 353 12.70 -1.53 14.05
N GLU A 354 11.72 -2.30 13.57
CA GLU A 354 11.72 -3.76 13.67
C GLU A 354 12.89 -4.39 12.89
N ALA A 355 13.24 -3.84 11.72
CA ALA A 355 14.43 -4.28 10.98
C ALA A 355 15.73 -4.05 11.78
N ARG A 356 15.85 -2.93 12.49
CA ARG A 356 17.01 -2.68 13.39
C ARG A 356 17.04 -3.68 14.54
N LYS A 357 15.89 -3.93 15.20
CA LYS A 357 15.78 -4.92 16.28
C LYS A 357 16.16 -6.32 15.82
N LEU A 358 15.74 -6.72 14.62
CA LEU A 358 16.13 -8.01 14.03
C LEU A 358 17.65 -8.09 13.81
N SER A 359 18.25 -7.05 13.22
CA SER A 359 19.71 -6.97 13.03
C SER A 359 20.45 -7.08 14.37
N ASP A 360 19.98 -6.39 15.42
CA ASP A 360 20.56 -6.46 16.75
C ASP A 360 20.46 -7.87 17.34
N MET A 361 19.30 -8.52 17.23
CA MET A 361 19.11 -9.90 17.72
C MET A 361 19.95 -10.91 16.93
N GLU A 362 20.09 -10.76 15.62
CA GLU A 362 21.00 -11.58 14.81
C GLU A 362 22.46 -11.40 15.23
N SER A 363 22.89 -10.18 15.54
CA SER A 363 24.25 -9.91 16.02
C SER A 363 24.52 -10.58 17.36
N LYS A 364 23.56 -10.48 18.32
CA LYS A 364 23.62 -11.17 19.62
C LYS A 364 23.68 -12.68 19.46
N MET A 365 22.85 -13.27 18.61
CA MET A 365 22.90 -14.71 18.34
C MET A 365 24.25 -15.15 17.74
N LYS A 366 24.84 -14.35 16.85
CA LYS A 366 26.18 -14.63 16.30
C LYS A 366 27.25 -14.58 17.39
N GLU A 367 27.19 -13.59 18.27
CA GLU A 367 28.08 -13.44 19.42
C GLU A 367 27.95 -14.62 20.39
N GLU A 368 26.72 -15.03 20.75
CA GLU A 368 26.47 -16.18 21.63
C GLU A 368 27.01 -17.48 21.05
N ARG A 369 26.83 -17.71 19.73
CA ARG A 369 27.41 -18.87 19.04
C ARG A 369 28.93 -18.84 19.06
N MET A 370 29.55 -17.67 18.84
CA MET A 370 30.99 -17.50 18.92
C MET A 370 31.50 -17.79 20.34
N ASN A 371 30.84 -17.25 21.37
CA ASN A 371 31.18 -17.49 22.77
C ASN A 371 31.00 -18.95 23.19
N ALA A 372 29.99 -19.65 22.67
CA ALA A 372 29.83 -21.09 22.87
C ALA A 372 31.00 -21.87 22.27
N ARG A 373 31.42 -21.50 21.05
CA ARG A 373 32.55 -22.15 20.36
C ARG A 373 33.89 -21.88 21.06
N ILE A 374 34.09 -20.68 21.59
CA ILE A 374 35.28 -20.35 22.39
C ILE A 374 35.34 -21.25 23.63
N ARG A 375 34.23 -21.36 24.40
CA ARG A 375 34.15 -22.23 25.58
C ARG A 375 34.43 -23.69 25.25
N GLU A 376 33.91 -24.20 24.13
CA GLU A 376 34.17 -25.56 23.68
C GLU A 376 35.67 -25.80 23.37
N VAL A 377 36.32 -24.83 22.72
CA VAL A 377 37.76 -24.88 22.46
C VAL A 377 38.56 -24.83 23.77
N GLU A 378 38.19 -23.96 24.71
CA GLU A 378 38.82 -23.87 26.04
C GLU A 378 38.70 -25.20 26.82
N HIS A 379 37.51 -25.82 26.80
CA HIS A 379 37.28 -27.14 27.39
C HIS A 379 38.12 -28.23 26.71
N THR A 380 38.21 -28.20 25.38
CA THR A 380 39.03 -29.15 24.62
C THR A 380 40.52 -28.99 24.93
N GLN A 381 40.99 -27.75 25.08
CA GLN A 381 42.35 -27.43 25.48
C GLN A 381 42.66 -27.95 26.89
N THR A 382 41.80 -27.67 27.87
CA THR A 382 41.99 -28.18 29.25
C THR A 382 42.00 -29.71 29.28
N ILE A 383 41.14 -30.38 28.51
CA ILE A 383 41.18 -31.84 28.37
C ILE A 383 42.52 -32.31 27.78
N ALA A 384 43.05 -31.63 26.75
CA ALA A 384 44.33 -31.97 26.15
C ALA A 384 45.50 -31.79 27.14
N GLU A 385 45.52 -30.69 27.90
CA GLU A 385 46.52 -30.43 28.94
C GLU A 385 46.48 -31.50 30.04
N MET A 386 45.28 -31.88 30.51
CA MET A 386 45.11 -32.97 31.48
C MET A 386 45.59 -34.31 30.92
N LYS A 387 45.25 -34.65 29.67
CA LYS A 387 45.73 -35.86 29.00
C LYS A 387 47.26 -35.90 28.88
N GLN A 388 47.89 -34.77 28.53
CA GLN A 388 49.34 -34.66 28.48
C GLN A 388 49.96 -34.87 29.87
N LYS A 389 49.33 -34.32 30.92
CA LYS A 389 49.80 -34.51 32.30
C LYS A 389 49.68 -35.97 32.76
N ILE A 390 48.57 -36.63 32.44
CA ILE A 390 48.36 -38.06 32.69
C ILE A 390 49.45 -38.88 32.00
N SER A 391 49.67 -38.66 30.70
CA SER A 391 50.71 -39.38 29.94
C SER A 391 52.12 -39.15 30.52
N SER A 392 52.45 -37.92 30.94
CA SER A 392 53.72 -37.63 31.61
C SER A 392 53.88 -38.39 32.94
N LEU A 393 52.80 -38.52 33.72
CA LEU A 393 52.80 -39.30 34.96
C LEU A 393 52.91 -40.80 34.69
N GLU A 394 52.25 -41.31 33.65
CA GLU A 394 52.34 -42.70 33.21
C GLU A 394 53.77 -43.08 32.80
N ILE A 395 54.44 -42.23 32.02
CA ILE A 395 55.85 -42.42 31.64
C ILE A 395 56.72 -42.46 32.89
N LYS A 396 56.57 -41.47 33.80
CA LYS A 396 57.35 -41.42 35.04
C LYS A 396 57.11 -42.64 35.93
N ASN A 397 55.89 -43.18 35.95
CA ASN A 397 55.57 -44.40 36.67
C ASN A 397 56.25 -45.62 36.04
N GLN A 398 56.27 -45.73 34.70
CA GLN A 398 57.01 -46.78 33.99
C GLN A 398 58.54 -46.68 34.23
N GLU A 399 59.11 -45.48 34.23
CA GLU A 399 60.51 -45.24 34.59
C GLU A 399 60.82 -45.70 36.02
N LEU A 400 59.95 -45.40 36.99
CA LEU A 400 60.11 -45.84 38.37
C LEU A 400 59.99 -47.36 38.51
N LEU A 401 59.03 -47.98 37.82
CA LEU A 401 58.85 -49.43 37.80
C LEU A 401 60.08 -50.15 37.22
N THR A 402 60.58 -49.67 36.09
CA THR A 402 61.80 -50.21 35.44
C THR A 402 63.04 -50.00 36.32
N ALA A 403 63.21 -48.83 36.93
CA ALA A 403 64.28 -48.59 37.89
C ALA A 403 64.19 -49.51 39.13
N GLY A 404 62.98 -49.78 39.61
CA GLY A 404 62.74 -50.72 40.71
C GLY A 404 63.08 -52.17 40.34
N GLN A 405 62.70 -52.61 39.13
CA GLN A 405 63.07 -53.93 38.61
C GLN A 405 64.58 -54.09 38.44
N LEU A 406 65.27 -53.07 37.91
CA LEU A 406 66.72 -53.07 37.78
C LEU A 406 67.40 -53.12 39.15
N ARG A 407 66.92 -52.34 40.13
CA ARG A 407 67.46 -52.35 41.50
C ARG A 407 67.25 -53.71 42.19
N GLY A 408 66.08 -54.30 42.04
CA GLY A 408 65.81 -55.66 42.54
C GLY A 408 66.68 -56.73 41.86
N SER A 409 66.98 -56.56 40.56
CA SER A 409 67.91 -57.43 39.84
C SER A 409 69.34 -57.29 40.35
N THR A 410 69.83 -56.07 40.59
CA THR A 410 71.17 -55.84 41.13
C THR A 410 71.30 -56.34 42.56
N GLU A 411 70.30 -56.10 43.42
CA GLU A 411 70.27 -56.64 44.78
C GLU A 411 70.22 -58.18 44.77
N SER A 412 69.48 -58.78 43.82
CA SER A 412 69.44 -60.23 43.65
C SER A 412 70.76 -60.81 43.14
N GLU A 413 71.48 -60.11 42.27
CA GLU A 413 72.82 -60.52 41.79
C GLU A 413 73.87 -60.39 42.90
N GLU A 414 73.85 -59.31 43.67
CA GLU A 414 74.73 -59.11 44.84
C GLU A 414 74.49 -60.17 45.92
N VAL A 415 73.22 -60.49 46.21
CA VAL A 415 72.87 -61.57 47.15
C VAL A 415 73.42 -62.90 46.65
N LYS A 416 73.32 -63.18 45.35
CA LYS A 416 73.81 -64.43 44.75
C LYS A 416 75.34 -64.51 44.80
N GLU A 417 76.06 -63.43 44.49
CA GLU A 417 77.52 -63.38 44.63
C GLU A 417 77.99 -63.57 46.08
N LEU A 418 77.28 -62.98 47.05
CA LEU A 418 77.58 -63.18 48.47
C LEU A 418 77.30 -64.62 48.89
N GLN A 419 76.27 -65.25 48.34
CA GLN A 419 75.95 -66.65 48.59
C GLN A 419 77.03 -67.59 48.02
N ASP A 420 77.53 -67.28 46.82
CA ASP A 420 78.61 -68.02 46.17
C ASP A 420 79.94 -67.87 46.94
N LYS A 421 80.29 -66.65 47.37
CA LYS A 421 81.44 -66.40 48.26
C LYS A 421 81.30 -67.12 49.59
N MET A 422 80.09 -67.20 50.16
CA MET A 422 79.82 -67.97 51.37
C MET A 422 79.97 -69.48 51.14
N SER A 423 79.61 -70.02 49.97
CA SER A 423 79.88 -71.42 49.63
C SER A 423 81.37 -71.70 49.44
N ASP A 424 82.11 -70.79 48.81
CA ASP A 424 83.56 -70.91 48.63
C ASP A 424 84.29 -70.87 49.96
N LEU A 425 83.94 -69.95 50.86
CA LEU A 425 84.49 -69.89 52.22
C LEU A 425 84.11 -71.13 53.04
N LYS A 426 82.91 -71.71 52.84
CA LYS A 426 82.55 -72.99 53.46
C LYS A 426 83.38 -74.15 52.91
N ALA A 427 83.67 -74.17 51.61
CA ALA A 427 84.52 -75.17 50.98
C ALA A 427 86.00 -75.01 51.40
N GLU A 428 86.47 -73.78 51.57
CA GLU A 428 87.80 -73.47 52.09
C GLU A 428 87.94 -73.85 53.56
N LYS A 429 86.94 -73.55 54.39
CA LYS A 429 86.85 -74.06 55.76
C LYS A 429 86.89 -75.59 55.80
N PHE A 430 86.13 -76.26 54.93
CA PHE A 430 86.14 -77.72 54.85
C PHE A 430 87.52 -78.28 54.43
N ARG A 431 88.24 -77.57 53.54
CA ARG A 431 89.63 -77.90 53.17
C ARG A 431 90.62 -77.69 54.32
N LEU A 432 90.41 -76.68 55.17
CA LEU A 432 91.25 -76.38 56.33
C LEU A 432 90.96 -77.30 57.53
N GLU A 433 89.87 -78.07 57.51
CA GLU A 433 89.50 -79.06 58.54
C GLU A 433 90.03 -80.50 58.27
N LEU A 434 90.86 -80.71 57.24
CA LEU A 434 91.53 -82.01 56.98
C LEU A 434 92.97 -82.05 57.56
N PRO A 435 93.35 -83.05 58.41
CA PRO A 435 94.54 -82.97 59.25
C PRO A 435 95.81 -83.68 58.71
N SER A 436 97.00 -83.11 59.02
CA SER A 436 98.22 -83.72 59.64
C SER A 436 99.59 -83.33 59.00
N PRO A 437 100.78 -83.42 59.67
CA PRO A 437 101.13 -83.16 61.09
C PRO A 437 102.56 -82.51 61.36
N ILE A 438 102.82 -82.14 62.65
CA ILE A 438 104.12 -82.01 63.40
C ILE A 438 104.89 -80.65 63.52
N LEU A 439 104.61 -79.92 64.65
CA LEU A 439 105.47 -79.32 65.74
C LEU A 439 106.66 -78.33 65.47
N PRO A 440 107.13 -77.50 66.45
CA PRO A 440 106.51 -76.94 67.67
C PRO A 440 106.85 -75.44 68.03
N SER A 441 106.02 -74.86 68.91
CA SER A 441 106.30 -73.87 69.99
C SER A 441 107.07 -72.55 69.74
N LEU A 442 106.51 -71.41 70.19
CA LEU A 442 106.96 -70.66 71.39
C LEU A 442 106.08 -69.42 71.69
N LEU A 443 105.56 -69.37 72.93
CA LEU A 443 105.37 -68.22 73.84
C LEU A 443 104.50 -67.00 73.46
N HIS A 444 103.30 -66.92 74.09
CA HIS A 444 102.82 -65.91 75.07
C HIS A 444 103.11 -64.39 74.86
N PRO A 445 102.32 -63.45 75.45
CA PRO A 445 100.86 -63.29 75.44
C PRO A 445 100.35 -61.82 75.52
N SER A 446 99.02 -61.68 75.54
CA SER A 446 98.26 -60.65 76.31
C SER A 446 98.20 -59.21 75.76
N PRO A 447 97.23 -58.38 76.19
CA PRO A 447 95.80 -58.67 76.43
C PRO A 447 94.83 -57.48 76.16
N LEU A 448 93.52 -57.73 76.33
CA LEU A 448 92.48 -56.80 76.85
C LEU A 448 92.04 -55.59 75.97
N THR A 449 90.88 -55.65 75.28
CA THR A 449 89.52 -55.22 75.71
C THR A 449 89.27 -53.68 75.65
N PRO A 450 88.03 -53.15 75.81
CA PRO A 450 86.88 -53.22 74.89
C PRO A 450 86.12 -51.85 74.86
N MET A 451 84.85 -51.89 74.41
CA MET A 451 83.80 -50.84 74.48
C MET A 451 83.96 -49.69 73.46
N GLY A 452 82.92 -49.26 72.76
CA GLY A 452 81.50 -49.60 72.83
C GLY A 452 80.66 -48.43 72.32
N TRP A 453 79.37 -48.72 72.05
CA TRP A 453 78.22 -47.80 72.16
C TRP A 453 78.12 -46.71 71.05
N ASP A 454 76.95 -46.26 70.58
CA ASP A 454 75.55 -46.64 70.73
C ASP A 454 74.70 -45.73 69.80
N SER A 455 73.47 -46.17 69.52
CA SER A 455 72.21 -45.43 69.34
C SER A 455 71.93 -44.31 68.30
N GLY A 456 70.71 -44.40 67.72
CA GLY A 456 69.75 -43.29 67.54
C GLY A 456 69.40 -42.94 66.08
N LEU A 457 68.27 -43.36 65.49
CA LEU A 457 66.85 -42.91 65.61
C LEU A 457 66.50 -41.53 64.99
N GLY A 458 65.40 -41.53 64.21
CA GLY A 458 64.61 -40.37 63.75
C GLY A 458 64.15 -40.57 62.28
N LEU A 459 62.91 -40.94 61.92
CA LEU A 459 61.64 -40.16 61.96
C LEU A 459 61.84 -38.70 61.46
N GLU A 460 61.07 -38.09 60.57
CA GLU A 460 59.65 -38.25 60.23
C GLU A 460 59.32 -37.48 58.92
N ARG A 461 58.08 -37.61 58.46
CA ARG A 461 57.47 -37.07 57.22
C ARG A 461 57.31 -35.55 57.20
N LEU A 462 57.24 -34.97 56.00
CA LEU A 462 56.00 -34.42 55.40
C LEU A 462 56.16 -34.27 53.88
#